data_AF-A0A359H4Y6-F1
#
_entry.id   AF-A0A359H4Y6-F1
#
_cell.length_a   1.000
_cell.length_b   1.000
_cell.length_c   1.000
_cell.angle_alpha   90.00
_cell.angle_beta   90.00
_cell.angle_gamma   90.00
#
_symmetry.space_group_name_H-M   'P 1'
#
loop_
_entity.id
_entity.type
_entity.pdbx_description
1 polymer ?
#
loop_
_entity_poly.entity_id
_entity_poly.type
_entity_poly.pdbx_seq_one_letter_code
_entity_poly.pdbx_strand_id
1 'polypeptide(L)'
;MPGASKPVRIILPDENDNKVVVSFAGDTVLACSLENIVKDNYSYPFANLACFKDSDLSMLNLENPITARGIKVPKEYNFRMRPDYIKILQDGGIDIVNLANNHTGDYSTQGIEDTLRYLDDAGIKHVGAGLDRADTRKPVVIECKGIKIGFLGYYNNPDFAGGTNPFNERVLKYPAR
;
A
#
# COMPACT_ATOMS: atom_id res chain seq x y z
N MET A 1 8.14 -3.15 -19.11
CA MET A 1 7.17 -2.98 -18.03
C MET A 1 6.26 -1.81 -18.37
N PRO A 2 5.00 -2.02 -18.78
CA PRO A 2 4.02 -0.93 -18.84
C PRO A 2 3.36 -0.78 -17.46
N GLY A 3 3.38 0.42 -16.87
CA GLY A 3 2.44 0.75 -15.79
C GLY A 3 2.98 1.59 -14.63
N ALA A 4 4.19 1.34 -14.13
CA ALA A 4 4.68 2.13 -12.99
C ALA A 4 5.01 3.56 -13.44
N SER A 5 4.26 4.53 -12.94
CA SER A 5 4.61 5.95 -13.05
C SER A 5 6.04 6.13 -12.55
N LYS A 6 6.88 6.90 -13.26
CA LYS A 6 8.23 7.22 -12.79
C LYS A 6 8.14 7.83 -11.39
N PRO A 7 8.97 7.39 -10.42
CA PRO A 7 8.94 7.99 -9.10
C PRO A 7 9.20 9.49 -9.15
N VAL A 8 8.41 10.26 -8.41
CA VAL A 8 8.59 11.70 -8.23
C VAL A 8 9.41 11.92 -6.97
N ARG A 9 10.45 12.75 -7.06
CA ARG A 9 11.27 13.14 -5.92
C ARG A 9 10.87 14.53 -5.44
N ILE A 10 10.56 14.66 -4.15
CA ILE A 10 10.24 15.91 -3.48
C ILE A 10 11.38 16.21 -2.50
N ILE A 11 11.88 17.45 -2.52
CA ILE A 11 12.91 17.93 -1.60
C ILE A 11 12.24 18.92 -0.64
N LEU A 12 12.26 18.61 0.66
CA LEU A 12 11.71 19.45 1.71
C LEU A 12 12.87 20.12 2.47
N PRO A 13 13.04 21.43 2.35
CA PRO A 13 14.03 22.19 3.12
C PRO A 13 13.50 22.60 4.51
N ASP A 14 14.37 22.74 5.50
CA ASP A 14 14.09 23.47 6.74
C ASP A 14 14.84 24.82 6.82
N GLU A 15 14.63 25.53 7.92
CA GLU A 15 15.24 26.84 8.21
C GLU A 15 16.78 26.77 8.38
N ASN A 16 17.33 25.57 8.58
CA ASN A 16 18.75 25.29 8.78
C ASN A 16 19.42 24.68 7.53
N ASP A 17 18.76 24.74 6.36
CA ASP A 17 19.19 24.12 5.09
C ASP A 17 19.33 22.58 5.13
N ASN A 18 18.71 21.92 6.12
CA ASN A 18 18.50 20.48 6.09
C ASN A 18 17.55 20.13 4.94
N LYS A 19 17.84 19.04 4.23
CA LYS A 19 17.03 18.57 3.10
C LYS A 19 16.61 17.13 3.33
N VAL A 20 15.30 16.92 3.28
CA VAL A 20 14.69 15.58 3.23
C VAL A 20 14.23 15.30 1.81
N VAL A 21 14.70 14.20 1.24
CA VAL A 21 14.28 13.71 -0.08
C VAL A 21 13.24 12.62 0.11
N VAL A 22 12.05 12.83 -0.45
CA VAL A 22 10.97 11.84 -0.44
C VAL A 22 10.69 11.37 -1.86
N SER A 23 10.72 10.06 -2.12
CA SER A 23 10.33 9.50 -3.41
C SER A 23 8.92 8.92 -3.37
N PHE A 24 8.09 9.24 -4.35
CA PHE A 24 6.72 8.75 -4.49
C PHE A 24 6.52 8.01 -5.79
N ALA A 25 5.89 6.83 -5.76
CA ALA A 25 5.28 6.23 -6.93
C ALA A 25 3.75 6.20 -6.82
N GLY A 26 3.09 6.22 -7.96
CA GLY A 26 1.64 6.00 -8.05
C GLY A 26 1.28 4.53 -7.89
N ASP A 27 0.16 4.18 -8.51
CA ASP A 27 -0.47 2.87 -8.41
C ASP A 27 0.49 1.74 -8.80
N THR A 28 0.71 0.85 -7.84
CA THR A 28 1.64 -0.26 -7.93
C THR A 28 0.88 -1.53 -7.60
N VAL A 29 0.67 -2.37 -8.61
CA VAL A 29 0.09 -3.70 -8.47
C VAL A 29 1.23 -4.73 -8.37
N LEU A 30 1.38 -5.33 -7.19
CA LEU A 30 2.31 -6.41 -6.90
C LEU A 30 1.62 -7.78 -6.85
N ALA A 31 0.74 -8.01 -7.83
CA ALA A 31 -0.13 -9.18 -7.89
C ALA A 31 -0.11 -9.85 -9.28
N CYS A 32 -0.98 -10.83 -9.48
CA CYS A 32 -1.23 -11.48 -10.76
C CYS A 32 0.03 -12.19 -11.31
N SER A 33 0.39 -11.91 -12.57
CA SER A 33 1.51 -12.55 -13.26
C SER A 33 2.87 -12.16 -12.67
N LEU A 34 2.94 -11.14 -11.81
CA LEU A 34 4.19 -10.76 -11.16
C LEU A 34 4.78 -11.94 -10.37
N GLU A 35 3.95 -12.77 -9.74
CA GLU A 35 4.41 -13.93 -8.97
C GLU A 35 5.23 -14.91 -9.82
N ASN A 36 4.80 -15.12 -11.08
CA ASN A 36 5.48 -16.00 -12.03
C ASN A 36 6.82 -15.42 -12.53
N ILE A 37 6.98 -14.10 -12.48
CA ILE A 37 8.18 -13.39 -12.93
C ILE A 37 9.19 -13.29 -11.78
N VAL A 38 8.72 -12.85 -10.61
CA VAL A 38 9.55 -12.58 -9.43
C VAL A 38 10.05 -13.87 -8.81
N LYS A 39 9.19 -14.88 -8.66
CA LYS A 39 9.48 -16.10 -7.90
C LYS A 39 10.12 -15.75 -6.55
N ASP A 40 11.39 -16.08 -6.36
CA ASP A 40 12.14 -15.82 -5.13
C ASP A 40 13.06 -14.58 -5.22
N ASN A 41 13.10 -13.86 -6.35
CA ASN A 41 13.89 -12.65 -6.53
C ASN A 41 13.08 -11.39 -6.19
N TYR A 42 12.77 -11.20 -4.91
CA TYR A 42 11.91 -10.11 -4.44
C TYR A 42 12.43 -8.70 -4.76
N SER A 43 13.74 -8.53 -5.00
CA SER A 43 14.32 -7.26 -5.44
C SER A 43 13.98 -6.86 -6.88
N TYR A 44 13.58 -7.82 -7.72
CA TYR A 44 13.37 -7.63 -9.15
C TYR A 44 12.41 -6.49 -9.52
N PRO A 45 11.24 -6.32 -8.87
CA PRO A 45 10.27 -5.28 -9.25
C PRO A 45 10.83 -3.85 -9.14
N PHE A 46 11.79 -3.63 -8.23
CA PHE A 46 12.36 -2.31 -7.96
C PHE A 46 13.85 -2.22 -8.35
N ALA A 47 14.42 -3.23 -9.01
CA ALA A 47 15.85 -3.31 -9.30
C ALA A 47 16.40 -2.09 -10.07
N ASN A 48 15.59 -1.46 -10.92
CA ASN A 48 15.96 -0.27 -11.70
C ASN A 48 15.45 1.06 -11.09
N LEU A 49 15.00 1.03 -9.84
CA LEU A 49 14.40 2.17 -9.13
C LEU A 49 15.22 2.50 -7.87
N ALA A 50 16.52 2.70 -8.05
CA ALA A 50 17.46 3.05 -6.98
C ALA A 50 17.02 4.29 -6.17
N CYS A 51 16.25 5.19 -6.79
CA CYS A 51 15.69 6.37 -6.15
C CYS A 51 14.94 6.10 -4.85
N PHE A 52 14.30 4.93 -4.68
CA PHE A 52 13.63 4.61 -3.41
C PHE A 52 14.63 4.44 -2.27
N LYS A 53 15.70 3.69 -2.50
CA LYS A 53 16.77 3.48 -1.51
C LYS A 53 17.67 4.71 -1.31
N ASP A 54 17.80 5.53 -2.35
CA ASP A 54 18.61 6.76 -2.31
C ASP A 54 17.87 7.95 -1.67
N SER A 55 16.60 7.78 -1.27
CA SER A 55 15.81 8.82 -0.63
C SER A 55 15.79 8.64 0.87
N ASP A 56 15.53 9.71 1.60
CA ASP A 56 15.40 9.63 3.05
C ASP A 56 14.10 8.91 3.46
N LEU A 57 13.07 9.05 2.63
CA LEU A 57 11.80 8.35 2.74
C LEU A 57 11.29 7.96 1.36
N SER A 58 10.57 6.85 1.27
CA SER A 58 9.89 6.45 0.06
C SER A 58 8.46 5.97 0.31
N MET A 59 7.61 6.21 -0.68
CA MET A 59 6.20 5.88 -0.62
C MET A 59 5.68 5.42 -1.98
N LEU A 60 4.73 4.50 -1.98
CA LEU A 60 3.96 4.15 -3.17
C LEU A 60 2.47 3.98 -2.89
N ASN A 61 1.64 4.03 -3.93
CA ASN A 61 0.23 3.64 -3.81
C ASN A 61 0.10 2.14 -4.08
N LEU A 62 -0.21 1.34 -3.05
CA LEU A 62 -0.33 -0.11 -3.19
C LEU A 62 -1.76 -0.47 -3.60
N GLU A 63 -1.93 -0.89 -4.86
CA GLU A 63 -3.22 -1.17 -5.48
C GLU A 63 -3.64 -2.65 -5.30
N ASN A 64 -3.20 -3.31 -4.23
CA ASN A 64 -3.65 -4.67 -3.94
C ASN A 64 -3.59 -4.99 -2.44
N PRO A 65 -4.50 -5.83 -1.93
CA PRO A 65 -4.37 -6.40 -0.60
C PRO A 65 -3.26 -7.45 -0.55
N ILE A 66 -2.76 -7.67 0.66
CA ILE A 66 -1.79 -8.68 1.03
C ILE A 66 -2.51 -9.69 1.91
N THR A 67 -2.89 -10.84 1.37
CA THR A 67 -3.66 -11.83 2.13
C THR A 67 -3.60 -13.21 1.50
N ALA A 68 -3.72 -14.24 2.35
CA ALA A 68 -3.93 -15.63 1.93
C ALA A 68 -5.39 -16.09 2.15
N ARG A 69 -6.24 -15.25 2.73
CA ARG A 69 -7.64 -15.53 3.07
C ARG A 69 -8.57 -14.41 2.56
N GLY A 70 -9.82 -14.42 3.00
CA GLY A 70 -10.83 -13.46 2.58
C GLY A 70 -11.69 -13.93 1.42
N ILE A 71 -12.90 -13.36 1.34
CA ILE A 71 -13.85 -13.66 0.26
C ILE A 71 -13.63 -12.67 -0.87
N LYS A 72 -13.39 -13.19 -2.08
CA LYS A 72 -13.24 -12.38 -3.29
C LYS A 72 -14.54 -11.60 -3.56
N VAL A 73 -14.44 -10.28 -3.66
CA VAL A 73 -15.56 -9.40 -4.00
C VAL A 73 -15.92 -9.55 -5.49
N PRO A 74 -17.22 -9.65 -5.86
CA PRO A 74 -17.63 -9.82 -7.25
C PRO A 74 -17.50 -8.50 -8.05
N LYS A 75 -16.33 -8.29 -8.65
CA LYS A 75 -16.00 -7.17 -9.55
C LYS A 75 -15.14 -7.66 -10.72
N GLU A 76 -14.93 -6.80 -11.73
CA GLU A 76 -14.20 -7.15 -12.96
C GLU A 76 -12.75 -7.58 -12.70
N TYR A 77 -12.04 -6.84 -11.83
CA TYR A 77 -10.65 -7.11 -11.49
C TYR A 77 -10.48 -7.22 -9.97
N ASN A 78 -9.79 -8.29 -9.54
CA ASN A 78 -9.33 -8.40 -8.16
C ASN A 78 -7.82 -8.68 -8.16
N PHE A 79 -7.10 -7.94 -7.33
CA PHE A 79 -5.67 -8.13 -7.11
C PHE A 79 -5.44 -8.73 -5.73
N ARG A 80 -4.39 -9.54 -5.61
CA ARG A 80 -3.95 -10.15 -4.36
C ARG A 80 -2.47 -10.44 -4.44
N MET A 81 -1.73 -9.93 -3.48
CA MET A 81 -0.36 -10.34 -3.24
C MET A 81 -0.33 -11.41 -2.15
N ARG A 82 0.43 -12.47 -2.37
CA ARG A 82 0.70 -13.46 -1.31
C ARG A 82 1.48 -12.82 -0.16
N PRO A 83 1.25 -13.22 1.10
CA PRO A 83 1.94 -12.63 2.24
C PRO A 83 3.47 -12.68 2.19
N ASP A 84 4.05 -13.77 1.67
CA ASP A 84 5.51 -13.93 1.56
C ASP A 84 6.17 -12.92 0.62
N TYR A 85 5.39 -12.29 -0.27
CA TYR A 85 5.85 -11.30 -1.24
C TYR A 85 5.95 -9.89 -0.63
N ILE A 86 5.58 -9.69 0.64
CA ILE A 86 5.84 -8.44 1.38
C ILE A 86 7.32 -8.02 1.31
N LYS A 87 8.23 -8.99 1.19
CA LYS A 87 9.66 -8.79 1.00
C LYS A 87 9.99 -7.93 -0.22
N ILE A 88 9.13 -7.89 -1.24
CA ILE A 88 9.31 -7.01 -2.40
C ILE A 88 9.36 -5.54 -1.96
N LEU A 89 8.48 -5.15 -1.04
CA LEU A 89 8.45 -3.78 -0.51
C LEU A 89 9.68 -3.49 0.35
N GLN A 90 10.07 -4.44 1.22
CA GLN A 90 11.26 -4.31 2.08
C GLN A 90 12.54 -4.20 1.24
N ASP A 91 12.74 -5.13 0.29
CA ASP A 91 13.91 -5.14 -0.60
C ASP A 91 13.90 -3.95 -1.57
N GLY A 92 12.73 -3.37 -1.85
CA GLY A 92 12.56 -2.14 -2.61
C GLY A 92 12.97 -0.87 -1.86
N GLY A 93 13.13 -0.95 -0.53
CA GLY A 93 13.37 0.21 0.32
C GLY A 93 12.12 1.07 0.50
N ILE A 94 10.93 0.46 0.48
CA ILE A 94 9.64 1.15 0.67
C ILE A 94 9.36 1.35 2.15
N ASP A 95 9.23 2.61 2.58
CA ASP A 95 8.96 2.96 3.98
C ASP A 95 7.45 3.05 4.28
N ILE A 96 6.68 3.53 3.30
CA ILE A 96 5.26 3.88 3.46
C ILE A 96 4.46 3.39 2.25
N VAL A 97 3.24 2.90 2.48
CA VAL A 97 2.27 2.66 1.42
C VAL A 97 0.98 3.44 1.64
N ASN A 98 0.41 3.98 0.55
CA ASN A 98 -0.98 4.41 0.53
C ASN A 98 -1.86 3.22 0.15
N LEU A 99 -2.89 2.99 0.94
CA LEU A 99 -3.92 1.97 0.73
C LEU A 99 -5.28 2.59 0.40
N ALA A 100 -5.38 3.92 0.27
CA ALA A 100 -6.58 4.57 -0.22
C ALA A 100 -6.78 4.29 -1.71
N ASN A 101 -7.25 3.08 -2.02
CA ASN A 101 -7.37 2.56 -3.37
C ASN A 101 -8.63 1.67 -3.49
N ASN A 102 -9.22 1.62 -4.69
CA ASN A 102 -10.40 0.82 -5.04
C ASN A 102 -10.19 -0.70 -5.01
N HIS A 103 -8.94 -1.16 -4.89
CA HIS A 103 -8.57 -2.56 -4.82
C HIS A 103 -8.23 -3.06 -3.41
N THR A 104 -8.03 -2.18 -2.43
CA THR A 104 -7.69 -2.54 -1.05
C THR A 104 -8.68 -3.52 -0.42
N GLY A 105 -9.97 -3.41 -0.79
CA GLY A 105 -11.05 -4.27 -0.30
C GLY A 105 -11.37 -5.49 -1.18
N ASP A 106 -10.51 -5.88 -2.11
CA ASP A 106 -10.80 -6.95 -3.09
C ASP A 106 -11.10 -8.32 -2.48
N TYR A 107 -10.63 -8.56 -1.24
CA TYR A 107 -10.77 -9.81 -0.50
C TYR A 107 -11.46 -9.58 0.86
N SER A 108 -12.53 -8.79 0.88
CA SER A 108 -13.35 -8.47 2.06
C SER A 108 -12.56 -7.78 3.19
N THR A 109 -13.19 -7.57 4.36
CA THR A 109 -12.52 -6.97 5.54
C THR A 109 -11.33 -7.81 5.99
N GLN A 110 -11.40 -9.14 5.84
CA GLN A 110 -10.30 -10.04 6.19
C GLN A 110 -9.03 -9.75 5.37
N GLY A 111 -9.18 -9.37 4.10
CA GLY A 111 -8.06 -8.95 3.26
C GLY A 111 -7.45 -7.63 3.71
N ILE A 112 -8.28 -6.69 4.17
CA ILE A 112 -7.82 -5.41 4.74
C ILE A 112 -7.07 -5.67 6.06
N GLU A 113 -7.66 -6.40 7.01
CA GLU A 113 -7.04 -6.79 8.28
C GLU A 113 -5.66 -7.43 8.08
N ASP A 114 -5.58 -8.40 7.17
CA ASP A 114 -4.33 -9.07 6.85
C ASP A 114 -3.32 -8.10 6.25
N THR A 115 -3.76 -7.21 5.35
CA THR A 115 -2.88 -6.22 4.71
C THR A 115 -2.24 -5.31 5.74
N LEU A 116 -3.04 -4.74 6.65
CA LEU A 116 -2.55 -3.87 7.73
C LEU A 116 -1.56 -4.64 8.61
N ARG A 117 -1.93 -5.85 9.05
CA ARG A 117 -1.06 -6.70 9.89
C ARG A 117 0.27 -7.04 9.21
N TYR A 118 0.26 -7.45 7.94
CA TYR A 118 1.51 -7.82 7.25
C TYR A 118 2.41 -6.62 6.99
N LEU A 119 1.84 -5.42 6.79
CA LEU A 119 2.62 -4.18 6.69
C LEU A 119 3.24 -3.80 8.04
N ASP A 120 2.46 -3.86 9.12
CA ASP A 120 2.94 -3.63 10.48
C ASP A 120 4.05 -4.62 10.88
N ASP A 121 3.84 -5.92 10.64
CA ASP A 121 4.83 -6.98 10.92
C ASP A 121 6.12 -6.79 10.11
N ALA A 122 6.03 -6.20 8.90
CA ALA A 122 7.17 -5.90 8.04
C ALA A 122 7.85 -4.55 8.35
N GLY A 123 7.30 -3.76 9.28
CA GLY A 123 7.79 -2.42 9.62
C GLY A 123 7.47 -1.34 8.58
N ILE A 124 6.57 -1.62 7.64
CA ILE A 124 6.16 -0.69 6.57
C ILE A 124 4.95 0.10 7.06
N LYS A 125 5.05 1.43 7.08
CA LYS A 125 3.94 2.27 7.52
C LYS A 125 2.85 2.33 6.46
N HIS A 126 1.61 2.54 6.87
CA HIS A 126 0.50 2.63 5.92
C HIS A 126 -0.48 3.75 6.27
N VAL A 127 -1.13 4.29 5.24
CA VAL A 127 -2.17 5.32 5.35
C VAL A 127 -3.33 5.00 4.43
N GLY A 128 -4.51 5.57 4.69
CA GLY A 128 -5.62 5.53 3.74
C GLY A 128 -6.47 4.27 3.76
N ALA A 129 -6.20 3.32 4.67
CA ALA A 129 -7.09 2.19 4.99
C ALA A 129 -7.08 1.92 6.50
N GLY A 130 -8.14 1.30 7.01
CA GLY A 130 -8.33 1.03 8.42
C GLY A 130 -9.51 0.10 8.68
N LEU A 131 -9.74 -0.25 9.95
CA LEU A 131 -10.88 -1.07 10.36
C LEU A 131 -12.13 -0.23 10.64
N ASP A 132 -11.97 1.09 10.71
CA ASP A 132 -13.06 2.05 10.80
C ASP A 132 -12.71 3.40 10.15
N ARG A 133 -13.64 4.36 10.22
CA ARG A 133 -13.50 5.70 9.66
C ARG A 133 -12.44 6.57 10.35
N ALA A 134 -12.11 6.31 11.62
CA ALA A 134 -11.05 7.03 12.31
C ALA A 134 -9.68 6.53 11.86
N ASP A 135 -9.51 5.20 11.76
CA ASP A 135 -8.28 4.56 11.30
C ASP A 135 -7.92 4.96 9.87
N THR A 136 -8.89 4.97 8.96
CA THR A 136 -8.66 5.38 7.55
C THR A 136 -8.11 6.80 7.39
N ARG A 137 -8.37 7.67 8.38
CA ARG A 137 -7.96 9.08 8.38
C ARG A 137 -6.74 9.34 9.25
N LYS A 138 -6.21 8.31 9.92
CA LYS A 138 -5.07 8.45 10.81
C LYS A 138 -3.82 8.78 9.98
N PRO A 139 -3.16 9.93 10.23
CA PRO A 139 -1.93 10.26 9.54
C PRO A 139 -0.78 9.41 10.06
N VAL A 140 0.19 9.16 9.20
CA VAL A 140 1.54 8.75 9.62
C VAL A 140 2.39 10.02 9.70
N VAL A 141 2.98 10.30 10.85
CA VAL A 141 3.89 11.44 11.02
C VAL A 141 5.29 10.91 11.29
N ILE A 142 6.26 11.30 10.46
CA ILE A 142 7.66 10.89 10.56
C ILE A 142 8.52 12.14 10.73
N GLU A 143 9.44 12.10 11.68
CA GLU A 143 10.49 13.10 11.80
C GLU A 143 11.77 12.59 11.13
N CYS A 144 12.25 13.32 10.13
CA CYS A 144 13.48 13.00 9.41
C CYS A 144 14.34 14.25 9.32
N LYS A 145 15.61 14.18 9.75
CA LYS A 145 16.54 15.31 9.76
C LYS A 145 15.96 16.58 10.43
N GLY A 146 15.18 16.41 11.51
CA GLY A 146 14.52 17.50 12.23
C GLY A 146 13.23 18.03 11.58
N ILE A 147 12.83 17.50 10.43
CA ILE A 147 11.60 17.90 9.71
C ILE A 147 10.50 16.88 10.00
N LYS A 148 9.35 17.34 10.50
CA LYS A 148 8.14 16.52 10.68
C LYS A 148 7.30 16.51 9.41
N ILE A 149 7.06 15.33 8.86
CA ILE A 149 6.33 15.12 7.62
C ILE A 149 5.10 14.26 7.92
N GLY A 150 3.92 14.77 7.57
CA GLY A 150 2.65 14.06 7.70
C GLY A 150 2.22 13.43 6.37
N PHE A 151 1.93 12.14 6.38
CA PHE A 151 1.41 11.38 5.25
C PHE A 151 -0.06 11.04 5.51
N LEU A 152 -0.91 11.29 4.50
CA LEU A 152 -2.33 10.97 4.55
C LEU A 152 -2.75 10.36 3.21
N GLY A 153 -3.64 9.38 3.28
CA GLY A 153 -4.27 8.74 2.12
C GLY A 153 -5.78 8.96 2.17
N TYR A 154 -6.38 9.37 1.06
CA TYR A 154 -7.82 9.59 0.98
C TYR A 154 -8.40 8.91 -0.23
N TYR A 155 -9.46 8.14 0.00
CA TYR A 155 -10.27 7.53 -1.03
C TYR A 155 -11.65 8.19 -1.00
N ASN A 156 -12.21 8.48 -2.17
CA ASN A 156 -13.48 9.21 -2.30
C ASN A 156 -14.68 8.45 -1.69
N ASN A 157 -14.54 7.17 -1.38
CA ASN A 157 -15.52 6.36 -0.68
C ASN A 157 -14.95 5.83 0.66
N PRO A 158 -15.23 6.50 1.79
CA PRO A 158 -14.64 6.15 3.09
C PRO A 158 -15.09 4.77 3.58
N ASP A 159 -16.22 4.26 3.10
CA ASP A 159 -16.73 2.96 3.53
C ASP A 159 -15.91 1.81 2.93
N PHE A 160 -15.33 2.01 1.75
CA PHE A 160 -14.47 1.01 1.09
C PHE A 160 -13.10 0.86 1.75
N ALA A 161 -12.56 1.95 2.31
CA ALA A 161 -11.25 1.98 2.96
C ALA A 161 -11.31 1.54 4.44
N GLY A 162 -12.47 1.70 5.10
CA GLY A 162 -12.65 1.50 6.54
C GLY A 162 -13.18 0.13 6.95
N GLY A 163 -12.91 -0.93 6.18
CA GLY A 163 -13.41 -2.27 6.47
C GLY A 163 -14.93 -2.45 6.27
N THR A 164 -15.68 -1.38 6.08
CA THR A 164 -17.13 -1.36 5.83
C THR A 164 -17.45 -1.46 4.33
N ASN A 165 -16.90 -2.46 3.65
CA ASN A 165 -17.20 -2.64 2.24
C ASN A 165 -18.70 -2.96 2.08
N PRO A 166 -19.50 -2.17 1.33
CA PRO A 166 -20.93 -2.45 1.11
C PRO A 166 -21.18 -3.80 0.40
N PHE A 167 -20.16 -4.37 -0.25
CA PHE A 167 -20.19 -5.75 -0.75
C PHE A 167 -20.14 -6.79 0.38
N ASN A 168 -19.51 -6.53 1.53
CA ASN A 168 -19.50 -7.45 2.66
C ASN A 168 -20.91 -7.65 3.25
N GLU A 169 -21.70 -6.59 3.38
CA GLU A 169 -23.07 -6.73 3.89
C GLU A 169 -23.97 -7.55 2.96
N ARG A 170 -23.75 -7.49 1.65
CA ARG A 170 -24.49 -8.30 0.67
C ARG A 170 -23.97 -9.73 0.55
N VAL A 171 -22.65 -9.93 0.54
CA VAL A 171 -22.03 -11.26 0.39
C VAL A 171 -22.21 -12.10 1.66
N LEU A 172 -22.19 -11.48 2.85
CA LEU A 172 -22.50 -12.17 4.12
C LEU A 172 -24.00 -12.45 4.28
N LYS A 173 -24.89 -11.57 3.78
CA LYS A 173 -26.35 -11.83 3.80
C LYS A 173 -26.81 -12.84 2.75
N TYR A 174 -26.11 -12.92 1.63
CA TYR A 174 -26.47 -13.78 0.50
C TYR A 174 -25.20 -14.45 -0.05
N PRO A 175 -24.68 -15.49 0.62
CA PRO A 175 -23.61 -16.29 0.04
C PRO A 175 -24.10 -16.85 -1.29
N ALA A 176 -23.29 -16.69 -2.34
CA ALA A 176 -23.57 -17.31 -3.63
C ALA A 176 -23.78 -18.81 -3.41
N ARG A 177 -24.92 -19.31 -3.91
CA ARG A 177 -25.30 -20.73 -3.83
C ARG A 177 -24.35 -21.60 -4.64
#